data_AF-A0A645BPD5-F1
#
_entry.id   AF-A0A645BPD5-F1
#
_cell.length_a   1.000
_cell.length_b   1.000
_cell.length_c   1.000
_cell.angle_alpha   90.00
_cell.angle_beta   90.00
_cell.angle_gamma   90.00
#
_symmetry.space_group_name_H-M   'P 1'
#
loop_
_entity.id
_entity.type
_entity.pdbx_description
1 polymer ?
#
loop_
_entity_poly.entity_id
_entity_poly.type
_entity_poly.pdbx_seq_one_letter_code
_entity_poly.pdbx_strand_id
1 'polypeptide(L)'
;MPTPQAPAGAVPASTTAPSFYFLELPAAEPLPAATQGAHPPFDVNAVRRDFPILQERVNGRQLIWLDNAATTHKPQAVIDRLAYFYQHENSNIHRAAHELAARATDAYEGARDKVARFLGASSPEEIIFVRGAT
;
A
#
# COMPACT_ATOMS: atom_id res chain seq x y z
N MET A 1 80.80 17.72 3.18
CA MET A 1 79.97 17.06 2.15
C MET A 1 79.65 15.66 2.66
N PRO A 2 78.40 15.16 2.68
CA PRO A 2 77.27 15.55 1.83
C PRO A 2 75.92 15.80 2.58
N THR A 3 75.05 16.61 1.97
CA THR A 3 73.56 16.52 1.98
C THR A 3 73.11 15.37 1.04
N PRO A 4 71.82 15.14 0.73
CA PRO A 4 70.58 14.98 1.51
C PRO A 4 69.84 13.67 1.08
N GLN A 5 68.79 13.21 1.78
CA GLN A 5 67.61 12.65 1.06
C GLN A 5 66.38 12.52 1.96
N ALA A 6 65.26 13.05 1.46
CA ALA A 6 63.92 12.96 2.04
C ALA A 6 63.35 11.54 1.97
N PRO A 7 62.45 11.14 2.88
CA PRO A 7 61.53 10.04 2.60
C PRO A 7 60.37 10.54 1.71
N ALA A 8 60.18 9.82 0.61
CA ALA A 8 59.04 9.91 -0.29
C ALA A 8 57.73 9.57 0.43
N GLY A 9 56.64 10.20 0.00
CA GLY A 9 55.34 10.12 0.63
C GLY A 9 54.59 8.79 0.42
N ALA A 10 53.58 8.61 1.26
CA ALA A 10 52.35 7.91 0.92
C ALA A 10 51.20 8.65 1.61
N VAL A 11 50.22 9.02 0.80
CA VAL A 11 49.08 9.89 1.10
C VAL A 11 48.19 9.26 2.17
N PRO A 12 47.74 9.96 3.24
CA PRO A 12 46.60 9.47 3.99
C PRO A 12 45.37 9.57 3.07
N ALA A 13 44.78 8.42 2.75
CA ALA A 13 43.50 8.36 2.07
C ALA A 13 42.43 9.01 2.94
N SER A 14 42.11 10.27 2.65
CA SER A 14 40.94 10.95 3.18
C SER A 14 39.71 10.35 2.48
N THR A 15 39.15 9.28 3.05
CA THR A 15 37.79 8.84 2.70
C THR A 15 36.81 9.75 3.44
N THR A 16 36.66 10.96 2.93
CA THR A 16 35.56 11.85 3.31
C THR A 16 34.30 11.25 2.70
N ALA A 17 33.58 10.42 3.46
CA ALA A 17 32.19 10.13 3.13
C ALA A 17 31.42 11.46 3.13
N PRO A 18 30.57 11.76 2.14
CA PRO A 18 29.76 12.96 2.20
C PRO A 18 28.85 12.86 3.43
N SER A 19 29.12 13.69 4.44
CA SER A 19 28.23 13.86 5.59
C SER A 19 26.94 14.46 5.06
N PHE A 20 25.92 13.63 4.94
CA PHE A 20 24.59 14.10 4.63
C PHE A 20 24.03 14.74 5.90
N TYR A 21 23.80 16.05 5.85
CA TYR A 21 23.26 16.84 6.97
C TYR A 21 21.93 16.31 7.53
N PHE A 22 21.20 15.44 6.80
CA PHE A 22 19.98 14.80 7.29
C PHE A 22 20.23 13.60 8.22
N LEU A 23 21.48 13.08 8.30
CA LEU A 23 21.88 12.03 9.26
C LEU A 23 22.29 12.62 10.62
N GLU A 24 22.59 13.93 10.67
CA GLU A 24 22.77 14.67 11.92
C GLU A 24 21.39 15.12 12.40
N LEU A 25 20.70 14.22 13.10
CA LEU A 25 19.44 14.52 13.75
C LEU A 25 19.67 15.55 14.86
N PRO A 26 19.04 16.74 14.83
CA PRO A 26 19.05 17.63 15.98
C PRO A 26 18.42 16.91 17.17
N ALA A 27 18.87 17.24 18.39
CA ALA A 27 18.27 16.72 19.61
C ALA A 27 16.76 17.04 19.58
N ALA A 28 15.94 15.98 19.52
CA ALA A 28 14.51 16.10 19.33
C ALA A 28 13.92 16.92 20.48
N GLU A 29 13.37 18.09 20.16
CA GLU A 29 12.48 18.78 21.09
C GLU A 29 11.33 17.83 21.43
N PRO A 30 10.90 17.77 22.71
CA PRO A 30 9.80 16.90 23.09
C PRO A 30 8.55 17.36 22.33
N LEU A 31 8.11 16.52 21.40
CA LEU A 31 6.88 16.73 20.63
C LEU A 31 5.74 17.00 21.62
N PRO A 32 4.86 17.99 21.35
CA PRO A 32 3.68 18.20 22.17
C PRO A 32 2.91 16.88 22.25
N ALA A 33 2.60 16.45 23.47
CA ALA A 33 1.90 15.20 23.71
C ALA A 33 0.60 15.21 22.92
N ALA A 34 0.53 14.37 21.88
CA ALA A 34 -0.67 14.23 21.08
C ALA A 34 -1.81 13.82 22.02
N THR A 35 -2.89 14.60 22.03
CA THR A 35 -4.12 14.25 22.72
C THR A 35 -4.50 12.84 22.28
N GLN A 36 -4.43 11.86 23.18
CA GLN A 36 -4.78 10.49 22.84
C GLN A 36 -6.24 10.48 22.41
N GLY A 37 -6.48 10.20 21.12
CA GLY A 37 -7.82 10.13 20.57
C GLY A 37 -8.63 9.03 21.25
N ALA A 38 -9.96 9.17 21.28
CA ALA A 38 -10.89 8.24 21.92
C ALA A 38 -10.99 6.86 21.24
N HIS A 39 -10.08 6.55 20.31
CA HIS A 39 -10.06 5.30 19.55
C HIS A 39 -8.94 4.39 20.02
N PRO A 40 -9.15 3.06 20.03
CA PRO A 40 -8.08 2.13 20.32
C PRO A 40 -6.92 2.36 19.34
N PRO A 41 -5.68 2.11 19.79
CA PRO A 41 -4.50 2.30 18.97
C PRO A 41 -4.59 1.45 17.70
N PHE A 42 -4.18 2.03 16.57
CA PHE A 42 -4.19 1.37 15.28
C PHE A 42 -3.10 0.28 15.21
N ASP A 43 -3.48 -1.00 15.17
CA ASP A 43 -2.55 -2.12 15.01
C ASP A 43 -2.20 -2.33 13.54
N VAL A 44 -1.10 -1.70 13.10
CA VAL A 44 -0.57 -1.86 11.74
C VAL A 44 -0.14 -3.30 11.43
N ASN A 45 0.29 -4.07 12.44
CA ASN A 45 0.73 -5.45 12.22
C ASN A 45 -0.46 -6.36 11.95
N ALA A 46 -1.62 -6.09 12.56
CA ALA A 46 -2.87 -6.74 12.19
C ALA A 46 -3.23 -6.49 10.73
N VAL A 47 -3.25 -5.23 10.32
CA VAL A 47 -3.57 -4.88 8.93
C VAL A 47 -2.58 -5.50 7.94
N ARG A 48 -1.28 -5.48 8.23
CA ARG A 48 -0.26 -6.10 7.35
C ARG A 48 -0.48 -7.60 7.12
N ARG A 49 -1.05 -8.32 8.10
CA ARG A 49 -1.35 -9.76 7.95
C ARG A 49 -2.43 -10.02 6.90
N ASP A 50 -3.31 -9.06 6.64
CA ASP A 50 -4.35 -9.19 5.63
C ASP A 50 -3.82 -9.08 4.20
N PHE A 51 -2.58 -8.61 3.99
CA PHE A 51 -1.97 -8.45 2.67
C PHE A 51 -0.91 -9.53 2.44
N PRO A 52 -1.26 -10.68 1.82
CA PRO A 52 -0.36 -11.83 1.70
C PRO A 52 0.94 -11.49 0.97
N ILE A 53 0.87 -10.63 -0.06
CA ILE A 53 2.04 -10.24 -0.86
C ILE A 53 3.15 -9.54 -0.03
N LEU A 54 2.80 -8.93 1.10
CA LEU A 54 3.80 -8.27 1.95
C LEU A 54 4.74 -9.25 2.67
N GLN A 55 4.44 -10.56 2.64
CA GLN A 55 5.32 -11.62 3.14
C GLN A 55 6.38 -12.03 2.12
N GLU A 56 6.23 -11.65 0.85
CA GLU A 56 7.13 -12.02 -0.23
C GLU A 56 8.53 -11.42 -0.09
N ARG A 57 9.50 -12.09 -0.72
CA ARG A 57 10.88 -11.62 -0.83
C ARG A 57 11.22 -11.28 -2.26
N VAL A 58 11.81 -10.10 -2.45
CA VAL A 58 12.32 -9.64 -3.75
C VAL A 58 13.83 -9.49 -3.65
N ASN A 59 14.58 -10.13 -4.54
CA ASN A 59 16.05 -10.15 -4.51
C ASN A 59 16.63 -10.60 -3.16
N GLY A 60 15.98 -11.59 -2.52
CA GLY A 60 16.37 -12.14 -1.22
C GLY A 60 16.05 -11.26 -0.01
N ARG A 61 15.42 -10.09 -0.18
CA ARG A 61 15.06 -9.16 0.89
C ARG A 61 13.55 -9.08 1.07
N GLN A 62 13.10 -8.71 2.27
CA GLN A 62 11.67 -8.48 2.53
C GLN A 62 11.12 -7.38 1.61
N LEU A 63 9.95 -7.61 1.02
CA LEU A 63 9.28 -6.60 0.21
C LEU A 63 8.96 -5.34 1.04
N ILE A 64 9.42 -4.19 0.55
CA ILE A 64 9.02 -2.86 1.02
C ILE A 64 8.39 -2.14 -0.18
N TRP A 65 7.07 -1.98 -0.15
CA TRP A 65 6.31 -1.35 -1.24
C TRP A 65 6.01 0.12 -0.91
N LEU A 66 6.67 1.04 -1.62
CA LEU A 66 6.47 2.49 -1.48
C LEU A 66 5.83 3.14 -2.72
N ASP A 67 5.36 2.33 -3.68
CA ASP A 67 4.74 2.81 -4.93
C ASP A 67 3.21 2.67 -4.91
N ASN A 68 2.59 3.01 -3.79
CA ASN A 68 1.13 2.91 -3.61
C ASN A 68 0.34 3.89 -4.50
N ALA A 69 0.98 4.98 -4.94
CA ALA A 69 0.36 5.97 -5.81
C ALA A 69 0.13 5.43 -7.23
N ALA A 70 0.99 4.53 -7.71
CA ALA A 70 0.78 3.85 -8.98
C ALA A 70 -0.27 2.74 -8.86
N THR A 71 -0.17 1.89 -7.83
CA THR A 71 -1.19 0.88 -7.51
C THR A 71 -1.04 0.35 -6.08
N THR A 72 -2.14 -0.12 -5.51
CA THR A 72 -2.19 -0.71 -4.17
C THR A 72 -2.24 -2.23 -4.21
N HIS A 73 -1.62 -2.88 -3.22
CA HIS A 73 -1.83 -4.30 -2.96
C HIS A 73 -3.26 -4.57 -2.46
N LYS A 74 -3.70 -5.83 -2.58
CA LYS A 74 -5.08 -6.23 -2.25
C LYS A 74 -5.08 -7.07 -0.97
N PRO A 75 -5.98 -6.79 0.00
CA PRO A 75 -6.13 -7.64 1.16
C PRO A 75 -6.82 -8.95 0.78
N GLN A 76 -6.66 -10.00 1.60
CA GLN A 76 -7.16 -11.34 1.36
C GLN A 76 -8.68 -11.35 1.13
N ALA A 77 -9.44 -10.55 1.89
CA ALA A 77 -10.90 -10.45 1.72
C ALA A 77 -11.33 -10.01 0.30
N VAL A 78 -10.54 -9.16 -0.37
CA VAL A 78 -10.81 -8.74 -1.76
C VAL A 78 -10.51 -9.88 -2.74
N ILE A 79 -9.41 -10.59 -2.51
CA ILE A 79 -9.01 -11.76 -3.33
C ILE A 79 -10.08 -12.85 -3.22
N ASP A 80 -10.49 -13.19 -1.99
CA ASP A 80 -11.48 -14.21 -1.71
C ASP A 80 -12.85 -13.86 -2.30
N ARG A 81 -13.28 -12.60 -2.19
CA ARG A 81 -14.56 -12.16 -2.77
C ARG A 81 -14.58 -12.32 -4.29
N LEU A 82 -13.48 -11.99 -4.97
CA LEU A 82 -13.36 -12.13 -6.41
C LEU A 82 -13.31 -13.61 -6.83
N ALA A 83 -12.54 -14.43 -6.11
CA ALA A 83 -12.49 -15.87 -6.32
C ALA A 83 -13.88 -16.51 -6.15
N TYR A 84 -14.59 -16.16 -5.08
CA TYR A 84 -15.95 -16.63 -4.81
C TYR A 84 -16.92 -16.26 -5.93
N PHE A 85 -16.86 -15.01 -6.44
CA PHE A 85 -17.71 -14.59 -7.56
C PHE A 85 -17.52 -15.51 -8.77
N TYR A 86 -16.27 -15.75 -9.16
CA TYR A 86 -15.99 -16.60 -10.32
C TYR A 86 -16.32 -18.08 -10.11
N GLN A 87 -16.22 -18.56 -8.87
CA GLN A 87 -16.52 -19.95 -8.53
C GLN A 87 -18.02 -20.23 -8.39
N HIS A 88 -18.83 -19.25 -7.97
CA HIS A 88 -20.21 -19.51 -7.53
C HIS A 88 -21.29 -18.58 -8.09
N GLU A 89 -20.93 -17.42 -8.66
CA GLU A 89 -21.88 -16.37 -9.02
C GLU A 89 -21.73 -15.86 -10.46
N ASN A 90 -20.71 -16.30 -11.20
CA ASN A 90 -20.39 -15.75 -12.52
C ASN A 90 -21.52 -15.97 -13.54
N SER A 91 -22.11 -14.86 -13.99
CA SER A 91 -23.09 -14.83 -15.07
C SER A 91 -23.23 -13.41 -15.63
N ASN A 92 -23.94 -13.27 -16.76
CA ASN A 92 -24.32 -11.95 -17.26
C ASN A 92 -25.37 -11.32 -16.34
N ILE A 93 -25.13 -10.08 -15.93
CA ILE A 93 -26.05 -9.29 -15.11
C ILE A 93 -27.26 -8.79 -15.92
N HIS A 94 -28.38 -8.56 -15.23
CA HIS A 94 -29.67 -8.09 -15.79
C HIS A 94 -30.33 -9.02 -16.83
N ARG A 95 -29.88 -10.28 -16.92
CA ARG A 95 -30.52 -11.32 -17.76
C ARG A 95 -31.17 -12.40 -16.89
N ALA A 96 -32.13 -12.00 -16.07
CA ALA A 96 -32.74 -12.76 -14.97
C ALA A 96 -33.56 -14.01 -15.34
N ALA A 97 -33.28 -14.66 -16.48
CA ALA A 97 -33.94 -15.91 -16.88
C ALA A 97 -33.52 -17.11 -16.00
N HIS A 98 -32.36 -17.04 -15.32
CA HIS A 98 -31.79 -18.15 -14.56
C HIS A 98 -31.15 -17.66 -13.25
N GLU A 99 -31.06 -18.56 -12.27
CA GLU A 99 -30.64 -18.27 -10.89
C GLU A 99 -29.24 -17.62 -10.80
N LEU A 100 -28.27 -18.08 -11.58
CA LEU A 100 -26.92 -17.48 -11.59
C LEU A 100 -26.93 -16.03 -12.07
N ALA A 101 -27.80 -15.67 -13.02
CA ALA A 101 -27.92 -14.29 -13.49
C ALA A 101 -28.54 -13.38 -12.42
N ALA A 102 -29.47 -13.90 -11.61
CA ALA A 102 -30.01 -13.18 -10.45
C ALA A 102 -28.91 -12.93 -9.41
N ARG A 103 -28.17 -13.96 -8.99
CA ARG A 103 -27.07 -13.83 -8.02
C ARG A 103 -25.98 -12.85 -8.48
N ALA A 104 -25.60 -12.91 -9.76
CA ALA A 104 -24.64 -11.97 -10.34
C ALA A 104 -25.16 -10.52 -10.28
N THR A 105 -26.44 -10.32 -10.60
CA THR A 105 -27.09 -9.00 -10.57
C THR A 105 -27.13 -8.46 -9.15
N ASP A 106 -27.54 -9.26 -8.18
CA ASP A 106 -27.60 -8.86 -6.77
C ASP A 106 -26.21 -8.49 -6.22
N ALA A 107 -25.19 -9.28 -6.57
CA ALA A 107 -23.80 -8.99 -6.18
C ALA A 107 -23.29 -7.66 -6.77
N TYR A 108 -23.64 -7.38 -8.02
CA TYR A 108 -23.24 -6.18 -8.74
C TYR A 108 -23.94 -4.92 -8.22
N GLU A 109 -25.26 -4.96 -8.07
CA GLU A 109 -26.04 -3.84 -7.53
C GLU A 109 -25.74 -3.62 -6.04
N GLY A 110 -25.53 -4.68 -5.27
CA GLY A 110 -25.05 -4.58 -3.89
C GLY A 110 -23.66 -3.94 -3.78
N ALA A 111 -22.80 -4.03 -4.81
CA ALA A 111 -21.55 -3.29 -4.87
C ALA A 111 -21.81 -1.79 -5.17
N ARG A 112 -22.76 -1.48 -6.06
CA ARG A 112 -23.17 -0.10 -6.35
C ARG A 112 -23.67 0.62 -5.09
N ASP A 113 -24.51 -0.03 -4.31
CA ASP A 113 -25.04 0.49 -3.04
C ASP A 113 -23.92 0.77 -2.02
N LYS A 114 -22.90 -0.10 -1.97
CA LYS A 114 -21.74 0.10 -1.09
C LYS A 114 -20.92 1.32 -1.53
N VAL A 115 -20.71 1.49 -2.83
CA VAL A 115 -19.99 2.65 -3.38
C VAL A 115 -20.77 3.94 -3.13
N ALA A 116 -22.09 3.94 -3.36
CA ALA A 116 -22.94 5.09 -3.09
C ALA A 116 -22.82 5.56 -1.63
N ARG A 117 -22.90 4.62 -0.67
CA ARG A 117 -22.69 4.92 0.75
C ARG A 117 -21.27 5.37 1.07
N PHE A 118 -20.27 4.77 0.45
CA PHE A 118 -18.87 5.14 0.65
C PHE A 118 -18.58 6.58 0.19
N LEU A 119 -19.19 7.01 -0.91
CA LEU A 119 -19.05 8.37 -1.45
C LEU A 119 -20.04 9.38 -0.85
N GLY A 120 -21.09 8.91 -0.17
CA GLY A 120 -22.18 9.76 0.33
C GLY A 120 -23.11 10.26 -0.77
N ALA A 121 -23.28 9.49 -1.85
CA ALA A 121 -24.22 9.81 -2.94
C ALA A 121 -25.68 9.69 -2.48
N SER A 122 -26.59 10.43 -3.12
CA SER A 122 -28.02 10.44 -2.76
C SER A 122 -28.76 9.22 -3.27
N SER A 123 -28.31 8.68 -4.41
CA SER A 123 -28.85 7.44 -5.00
C SER A 123 -27.73 6.56 -5.57
N PRO A 124 -27.85 5.22 -5.49
CA PRO A 124 -26.98 4.29 -6.23
C PRO A 124 -26.98 4.56 -7.74
N GLU A 125 -28.07 5.08 -8.30
CA GLU A 125 -28.21 5.38 -9.74
C GLU A 125 -27.23 6.46 -10.22
N GLU A 126 -26.68 7.28 -9.30
CA GLU A 126 -25.64 8.27 -9.58
C GLU A 126 -24.25 7.62 -9.75
N ILE A 127 -24.10 6.34 -9.40
CA ILE A 127 -22.83 5.62 -9.48
C ILE A 127 -22.73 4.90 -10.81
N ILE A 128 -21.81 5.33 -11.67
CA ILE A 128 -21.53 4.68 -12.95
C ILE A 128 -20.19 3.92 -12.87
N PHE A 129 -20.25 2.60 -13.05
CA PHE A 129 -19.06 1.78 -13.13
C PHE A 129 -18.36 1.97 -14.48
N VAL A 130 -17.10 2.37 -14.42
CA VAL A 130 -16.19 2.53 -15.57
C VAL A 130 -14.92 1.71 -15.33
N ARG A 131 -14.10 1.55 -16.37
CA ARG A 131 -12.84 0.79 -16.26
C ARG A 131 -11.80 1.48 -15.36
N GLY A 132 -11.79 2.80 -15.35
CA GLY A 132 -10.84 3.64 -14.62
C GLY A 132 -11.28 5.09 -14.66
N ALA A 133 -10.54 5.97 -13.98
CA ALA A 133 -10.91 7.38 -13.85
C ALA A 133 -10.65 8.24 -15.11
N THR A 134 -9.84 7.74 -16.05
CA THR A 134 -9.47 8.42 -17.31
C THR A 134 -10.51 8.17 -18.40
#